data_AF-L9Y7S7-F1
#
_entry.id   AF-L9Y7S7-F1
#
_cell.length_a   1.000
_cell.length_b   1.000
_cell.length_c   1.000
_cell.angle_alpha   90.00
_cell.angle_beta   90.00
_cell.angle_gamma   90.00
#
_symmetry.space_group_name_H-M   'P 1'
#
loop_
_entity.id
_entity.type
_entity.pdbx_description
1 polymer ?
#
loop_
_entity_poly.entity_id
_entity_poly.type
_entity_poly.pdbx_seq_one_letter_code
_entity_poly.pdbx_strand_id
1 'polypeptide(L)' 'MPVAVVASALEDEVTGVALPGMPAGSPGMGGEKDGEWTVYEFGDGGEPAVYAEI' A
#
# COMPACT_ATOMS: atom_id res chain seq x y z
N MET A 1 -0.95 -5.98 3.46
CA MET A 1 0.08 -5.02 2.99
C MET A 1 1.37 -5.79 2.71
N PRO A 2 1.98 -5.70 1.52
CA PRO A 2 3.28 -6.31 1.23
C PRO A 2 4.42 -5.77 2.09
N VAL A 3 5.27 -6.65 2.62
CA VAL A 3 6.38 -6.26 3.52
C VAL A 3 7.40 -5.37 2.83
N ALA A 4 7.60 -5.54 1.52
CA ALA A 4 8.50 -4.69 0.74
C ALA A 4 8.04 -3.22 0.73
N VAL A 5 6.73 -2.98 0.56
CA VAL A 5 6.14 -1.62 0.61
C VAL A 5 6.31 -1.00 2.00
N VAL A 6 6.17 -1.80 3.06
CA VAL A 6 6.40 -1.33 4.43
C VAL A 6 7.87 -0.95 4.63
N ALA A 7 8.81 -1.75 4.12
CA ALA A 7 10.23 -1.44 4.21
C ALA A 7 10.56 -0.12 3.49
N SER A 8 10.08 0.06 2.26
CA SER A 8 10.25 1.32 1.51
C SER A 8 9.63 2.50 2.24
N ALA A 9 8.41 2.35 2.79
CA ALA A 9 7.75 3.44 3.52
C ALA A 9 8.54 3.88 4.77
N LEU A 10 9.22 2.95 5.43
CA LEU A 10 10.10 3.25 6.57
C LEU A 10 11.39 3.94 6.13
N GLU A 11 11.96 3.55 5.00
CA GLU A 11 13.17 4.17 4.42
C GLU A 11 12.89 5.60 3.91
N ASP A 12 11.71 5.81 3.31
CA ASP A 12 11.27 7.10 2.78
C ASP A 12 10.68 8.02 3.87
N GLU A 13 10.55 7.52 5.11
CA GLU A 13 10.01 8.26 6.26
C GLU A 13 8.59 8.83 6.04
N VAL A 14 7.75 8.14 5.25
CA VAL A 14 6.36 8.58 5.02
C VAL A 14 5.50 8.37 6.27
N THR A 15 4.50 9.24 6.47
CA THR A 15 3.62 9.17 7.66
C THR A 15 2.79 7.88 7.71
N GLY A 16 2.35 7.38 6.55
CA GLY A 16 1.64 6.13 6.47
C GLY A 16 1.29 5.75 5.03
N VAL A 17 1.05 4.45 4.82
CA VAL A 17 0.61 3.89 3.54
C VAL A 17 -0.64 3.02 3.70
N ALA A 18 -1.50 3.02 2.69
CA ALA A 18 -2.75 2.28 2.66
C ALA A 18 -2.88 1.48 1.35
N LEU A 19 -3.40 0.25 1.48
CA LEU A 19 -3.89 -0.57 0.36
C LEU A 19 -5.39 -0.79 0.57
N PRO A 20 -6.25 0.09 0.03
CA PRO A 20 -7.69 0.05 0.29
C PRO A 20 -8.39 -1.19 -0.30
N GLY A 21 -9.56 -1.53 0.25
CA GLY A 21 -10.47 -2.50 -0.36
C GLY A 21 -10.20 -3.97 -0.04
N MET A 22 -9.11 -4.30 0.68
CA MET A 22 -8.74 -5.68 1.04
C MET A 22 -8.65 -6.62 -0.18
N PRO A 23 -7.79 -6.32 -1.17
CA PRO A 23 -7.74 -7.09 -2.41
C PRO A 23 -7.30 -8.53 -2.18
N ALA A 24 -7.86 -9.45 -2.97
CA ALA A 24 -7.47 -10.87 -2.98
C ALA A 24 -5.98 -11.02 -3.30
N GLY A 25 -5.33 -12.02 -2.71
CA GLY A 25 -3.89 -12.27 -2.85
C GLY A 25 -2.98 -11.32 -2.07
N SER A 26 -3.51 -10.28 -1.42
CA SER A 26 -2.71 -9.45 -0.50
C SER A 26 -2.28 -10.26 0.74
N PRO A 27 -1.11 -10.00 1.34
CA PRO A 27 -0.64 -10.79 2.49
C PRO A 27 -1.66 -10.80 3.64
N GLY A 28 -2.03 -12.00 4.09
CA GLY A 28 -3.06 -12.23 5.10
C GLY A 28 -4.48 -12.41 4.55
N MET A 29 -4.68 -12.21 3.23
CA MET A 29 -5.94 -12.44 2.53
C MET A 29 -5.83 -13.67 1.62
N GLY A 30 -6.95 -14.39 1.42
CA GLY A 30 -7.01 -15.51 0.49
C GLY A 30 -7.11 -15.07 -0.98
N GLY A 31 -7.13 -16.05 -1.87
CA GLY A 31 -7.18 -15.84 -3.32
C GLY A 31 -5.82 -15.52 -3.94
N GLU A 32 -5.82 -15.31 -5.25
CA GLU A 32 -4.63 -14.93 -6.01
C GLU A 32 -4.70 -13.44 -6.36
N LYS A 33 -3.53 -12.84 -6.59
CA LYS A 33 -3.44 -11.47 -7.05
C LYS A 33 -3.97 -11.39 -8.48
N ASP A 34 -4.95 -10.51 -8.70
CA ASP A 34 -5.48 -10.18 -10.00
C ASP A 34 -5.36 -8.67 -10.24
N GLY A 35 -4.61 -8.29 -11.27
CA GLY A 35 -4.30 -6.89 -11.60
C GLY A 35 -3.27 -6.21 -10.69
N GLU A 36 -3.04 -4.93 -10.97
CA GLU A 36 -2.19 -4.04 -10.18
C GLU A 36 -2.91 -3.55 -8.92
N TRP A 37 -2.14 -3.32 -7.87
CA TRP A 37 -2.59 -2.70 -6.65
C TRP A 37 -1.97 -1.32 -6.51
N THR A 38 -2.82 -0.31 -6.36
CA THR A 38 -2.38 1.04 -6.03
C THR A 38 -2.28 1.19 -4.52
N VAL A 39 -1.07 1.44 -4.03
CA VAL A 39 -0.79 1.82 -2.65
C VAL A 39 -0.76 3.34 -2.59
N TYR A 40 -1.42 3.90 -1.58
CA TYR A 40 -1.45 5.34 -1.36
C TYR A 40 -0.65 5.72 -0.12
N GLU A 41 0.09 6.82 -0.19
CA GLU A 41 0.62 7.51 0.99
C GLU A 41 -0.39 8.54 1.50
N PHE A 42 -0.36 8.81 2.80
CA PHE A 42 -1.18 9.84 3.44
C PHE A 42 -0.44 10.48 4.62
N GLY A 43 -0.84 11.70 5.01
CA GLY A 43 -0.22 12.49 6.07
C GLY A 43 -1.19 13.51 6.69
N ASP A 44 -0.66 14.54 7.35
CA ASP A 44 -1.41 15.52 8.17
C ASP A 44 -2.36 16.45 7.38
N GLY A 45 -3.42 15.89 6.80
CA GLY A 45 -4.56 16.61 6.24
C GLY A 45 -4.52 16.89 4.73
N GLY A 46 -3.59 16.28 4.00
CA GLY A 46 -3.54 16.32 2.54
C GLY A 46 -4.34 15.21 1.86
N GLU A 47 -4.63 15.38 0.57
CA GLU A 47 -5.16 14.31 -0.27
C GLU A 47 -4.12 13.18 -0.42
N PRO A 48 -4.54 11.90 -0.30
CA PRO A 48 -3.62 10.78 -0.52
C PRO A 48 -3.02 10.81 -1.92
N ALA A 49 -1.73 10.51 -2.02
CA ALA A 49 -1.01 10.39 -3.28
C ALA A 49 -0.68 8.92 -3.57
N VAL A 50 -0.48 8.58 -4.85
CA VAL A 50 -0.02 7.24 -5.22
C VAL A 50 1.42 7.07 -4.77
N TYR A 51 1.66 6.08 -3.91
CA TYR A 51 2.99 5.72 -3.40
C TYR A 51 3.64 4.65 -4.28
N ALA A 52 2.89 3.61 -4.66
CA ALA A 52 3.39 2.53 -5.51
C ALA A 52 2.27 1.84 -6.27
N GLU A 53 2.61 1.31 -7.45
CA GLU A 53 1.79 0.35 -8.20
C GLU A 53 2.55 -0.97 -8.23
N ILE A 54 1.92 -2.03 -7.72
CA ILE A 54 2.56 -3.34 -7.53
C ILE A 54 1.64 -4.47 -7.92
#